data_AF-A0A3D1A3J2-F1
#
_entry.id   AF-A0A3D1A3J2-F1
#
_cell.length_a   1.000
_cell.length_b   1.000
_cell.length_c   1.000
_cell.angle_alpha   90.00
_cell.angle_beta   90.00
_cell.angle_gamma   90.00
#
_symmetry.space_group_name_H-M   'P 1'
#
loop_
_entity.id
_entity.type
_entity.pdbx_description
1 polymer ?
#
loop_
_entity_poly.entity_id
_entity_poly.type
_entity_poly.pdbx_seq_one_letter_code
_entity_poly.pdbx_strand_id
1 'polypeptide(L)'
;GYNFGTKKDVTDQNIVYGLAAKNVGKLGRFSAGYYSGNDKVLVDENGDKENTGLLLSWDRTLSEVSDKLWAAVDYQGGDSALGALSFGLSWAFSPNTSVIFGYDVYNNDKIAGANTYTVQLDINLW
;
A
#
# COMPACT_ATOMS: atom_id res chain seq x y z
N GLY A 1 -8.56 -1.17 9.72
CA GLY A 1 -9.17 -1.77 8.51
C GLY A 1 -9.38 -0.70 7.45
N TYR A 2 -9.61 -1.07 6.21
CA TYR A 2 -9.79 -0.17 5.06
C TYR A 2 -10.69 -0.82 3.97
N ASN A 3 -11.00 -0.07 2.90
CA ASN A 3 -11.92 -0.49 1.83
C ASN A 3 -13.27 -0.99 2.37
N PHE A 4 -13.86 -0.24 3.31
CA PHE A 4 -15.18 -0.55 3.83
C PHE A 4 -16.26 -0.08 2.85
N GLY A 5 -17.09 -1.01 2.40
CA GLY A 5 -18.16 -0.75 1.44
C GLY A 5 -19.55 -1.02 2.00
N THR A 6 -20.53 -0.34 1.42
CA THR A 6 -21.94 -0.48 1.82
C THR A 6 -22.73 -1.40 0.89
N LYS A 7 -22.20 -1.73 -0.30
CA LYS A 7 -22.87 -2.62 -1.26
C LYS A 7 -22.31 -4.03 -1.15
N LYS A 8 -23.16 -4.93 -0.66
CA LYS A 8 -22.86 -6.34 -0.45
C LYS A 8 -22.39 -7.03 -1.72
N ASP A 9 -21.32 -7.82 -1.58
CA ASP A 9 -20.69 -8.65 -2.61
C ASP A 9 -20.25 -7.81 -3.84
N VAL A 10 -19.92 -6.52 -3.64
CA VAL A 10 -19.47 -5.62 -4.73
C VAL A 10 -18.36 -4.68 -4.28
N THR A 11 -18.63 -3.81 -3.29
CA THR A 11 -17.65 -2.80 -2.83
C THR A 11 -17.21 -3.04 -1.40
N ASP A 12 -17.68 -4.11 -0.78
CA ASP A 12 -17.49 -4.43 0.63
C ASP A 12 -16.30 -5.37 0.84
N GLN A 13 -15.12 -5.00 0.32
CA GLN A 13 -13.88 -5.76 0.58
C GLN A 13 -13.61 -5.88 2.08
N ASN A 14 -13.93 -4.84 2.86
CA ASN A 14 -13.96 -4.83 4.32
C ASN A 14 -12.69 -5.43 4.96
N ILE A 15 -11.53 -4.91 4.58
CA ILE A 15 -10.25 -5.44 5.06
C ILE A 15 -10.07 -5.11 6.54
N VAL A 16 -9.79 -6.12 7.34
CA VAL A 16 -9.30 -6.04 8.71
C VAL A 16 -7.89 -6.62 8.77
N TYR A 17 -6.98 -5.98 9.48
CA TYR A 17 -5.59 -6.41 9.54
C TYR A 17 -4.98 -6.14 10.90
N GLY A 18 -3.94 -6.93 11.22
CA GLY A 18 -3.02 -6.67 12.32
C GLY A 18 -1.62 -6.45 11.75
N LEU A 19 -0.90 -5.46 12.29
CA LEU A 19 0.43 -5.08 11.83
C LEU A 19 1.33 -4.80 13.03
N ALA A 20 2.55 -5.32 13.02
CA ALA A 20 3.62 -4.94 13.93
C ALA A 20 4.68 -4.17 13.15
N ALA A 21 5.16 -3.06 13.72
CA ALA A 21 6.17 -2.22 13.09
C ALA A 21 7.31 -1.93 14.07
N LYS A 22 8.54 -1.84 13.54
CA LYS A 22 9.72 -1.48 14.32
C LYS A 22 10.67 -0.61 13.51
N ASN A 23 11.13 0.47 14.14
CA ASN A 23 12.22 1.30 13.61
C ASN A 23 13.58 0.66 13.94
N VAL A 24 14.43 0.51 12.93
CA VAL A 24 15.76 -0.09 13.02
C VAL A 24 16.82 0.97 12.71
N GLY A 25 16.93 1.95 13.60
CA GLY A 25 17.90 3.05 13.47
C GLY A 25 17.82 3.74 12.10
N LYS A 26 18.96 3.90 11.43
CA LYS A 26 19.03 4.50 10.10
C LYS A 26 18.43 3.64 9.00
N LEU A 27 18.18 2.35 9.23
CA LEU A 27 17.62 1.46 8.21
C LEU A 27 16.13 1.71 7.96
N GLY A 28 15.46 2.49 8.80
CA GLY A 28 14.04 2.82 8.61
C GLY A 28 13.09 2.01 9.46
N ARG A 29 11.80 2.15 9.14
CA ARG A 29 10.71 1.39 9.72
C ARG A 29 10.47 0.15 8.87
N PHE A 30 10.39 -1.00 9.52
CA PHE A 30 9.91 -2.23 8.91
C PHE A 30 8.59 -2.60 9.55
N SER A 31 7.62 -3.04 8.76
CA SER A 31 6.38 -3.59 9.28
C SER A 31 6.02 -4.92 8.64
N ALA A 32 5.35 -5.77 9.42
CA ALA A 32 4.86 -7.05 8.97
C ALA A 32 3.51 -7.34 9.63
N GLY A 33 2.61 -7.94 8.89
CA GLY A 33 1.25 -8.19 9.34
C GLY A 33 0.50 -9.15 8.45
N TYR A 34 -0.77 -9.32 8.79
CA TYR A 34 -1.68 -10.19 8.06
C TYR A 34 -3.04 -9.52 7.99
N TYR A 35 -3.71 -9.66 6.86
CA TYR A 35 -5.05 -9.14 6.64
C TYR A 35 -6.05 -10.26 6.34
N SER A 36 -7.32 -9.94 6.56
CA SER A 36 -8.47 -10.72 6.13
C SER A 36 -9.60 -9.78 5.67
N GLY A 37 -10.32 -10.15 4.63
CA GLY A 37 -11.45 -9.41 4.09
C GLY A 37 -12.55 -10.32 3.53
N ASN A 38 -13.46 -9.74 2.76
CA ASN A 38 -14.60 -10.42 2.17
C ASN A 38 -14.18 -11.39 1.05
N ASP A 39 -14.44 -12.68 1.27
CA ASP A 39 -14.06 -13.79 0.39
C ASP A 39 -14.87 -13.90 -0.91
N LYS A 40 -15.92 -13.09 -1.07
CA LYS A 40 -16.69 -13.02 -2.31
C LYS A 40 -16.28 -11.90 -3.24
N VAL A 41 -15.57 -10.90 -2.71
CA VAL A 41 -15.10 -9.74 -3.49
C VAL A 41 -13.61 -9.86 -3.76
N LEU A 42 -12.84 -10.36 -2.79
CA LEU A 42 -11.41 -10.59 -2.93
C LEU A 42 -11.18 -12.00 -3.44
N VAL A 43 -11.15 -12.11 -4.76
CA VAL A 43 -10.96 -13.36 -5.50
C VAL A 43 -9.88 -13.18 -6.57
N ASP A 44 -9.32 -14.27 -7.07
CA ASP A 44 -8.40 -14.30 -8.21
C ASP A 44 -9.15 -14.21 -9.57
N GLU A 45 -8.44 -14.39 -10.68
CA GLU A 45 -9.05 -14.38 -12.01
C GLU A 45 -10.01 -15.54 -12.29
N ASN A 46 -9.95 -16.61 -11.47
CA ASN A 46 -10.80 -17.79 -11.58
C ASN A 46 -12.03 -17.69 -10.66
N GLY A 47 -12.08 -16.70 -9.77
CA GLY A 47 -13.10 -16.56 -8.73
C GLY A 47 -12.78 -17.32 -7.44
N ASP A 48 -11.57 -17.86 -7.31
CA ASP A 48 -11.08 -18.50 -6.09
C ASP A 48 -10.69 -17.44 -5.05
N LYS A 49 -10.84 -17.79 -3.77
CA LYS A 49 -10.73 -16.84 -2.65
C LYS A 49 -9.29 -16.37 -2.45
N GLU A 50 -9.09 -15.06 -2.52
CA GLU A 50 -7.80 -14.36 -2.31
C GLU A 50 -7.95 -13.24 -1.28
N ASN A 51 -8.69 -13.53 -0.21
CA ASN A 51 -9.17 -12.55 0.76
C ASN A 51 -8.29 -12.39 2.00
N THR A 52 -7.17 -13.07 2.06
CA THR A 52 -6.20 -12.97 3.14
C THR A 52 -4.78 -12.92 2.58
N GLY A 53 -3.87 -12.32 3.32
CA GLY A 53 -2.51 -12.18 2.83
C GLY A 53 -1.58 -11.48 3.80
N LEU A 54 -0.28 -11.56 3.50
CA LEU A 54 0.74 -10.85 4.25
C LEU A 54 0.73 -9.37 3.87
N LEU A 55 1.01 -8.54 4.86
CA LEU A 55 1.35 -7.13 4.68
C LEU A 55 2.81 -6.96 5.10
N LEU A 56 3.64 -6.40 4.23
CA LEU A 56 5.03 -6.06 4.53
C LEU A 56 5.28 -4.63 4.12
N SER A 57 6.05 -3.90 4.93
CA SER A 57 6.52 -2.60 4.50
C SER A 57 7.94 -2.30 4.96
N TRP A 58 8.57 -1.43 4.19
CA TRP A 58 9.75 -0.69 4.57
C TRP A 58 9.58 0.76 4.18
N ASP A 59 9.89 1.68 5.10
CA ASP A 59 9.93 3.10 4.78
C ASP A 59 10.97 3.87 5.58
N ARG A 60 11.58 4.89 4.98
CA ARG A 60 12.47 5.82 5.68
C ARG A 60 12.73 7.13 4.95
N THR A 61 13.16 8.12 5.72
CA THR A 61 13.85 9.31 5.20
C THR A 61 15.28 8.94 4.80
N LEU A 62 15.67 9.28 3.57
CA LEU A 62 17.00 9.05 3.00
C LEU A 62 17.93 10.23 3.32
N SER A 63 18.21 10.45 4.61
CA SER A 63 19.01 11.59 5.10
C SER A 63 20.43 11.65 4.53
N GLU A 64 20.97 10.54 4.01
CA GLU A 64 22.25 10.52 3.30
C GLU A 64 22.19 11.26 1.94
N VAL A 65 20.99 11.45 1.39
CA VAL A 65 20.74 12.23 0.17
C VAL A 65 20.14 13.59 0.53
N SER A 66 19.06 13.59 1.33
CA SER A 66 18.42 14.80 1.83
C SER A 66 17.40 14.45 2.92
N ASP A 67 17.29 15.29 3.95
CA ASP A 67 16.21 15.18 4.95
C ASP A 67 14.82 15.47 4.38
N LYS A 68 14.73 15.91 3.12
CA LYS A 68 13.49 16.16 2.39
C LYS A 68 13.00 14.94 1.60
N LEU A 69 13.81 13.90 1.48
CA LEU A 69 13.54 12.73 0.64
C LEU A 69 13.10 11.55 1.51
N TRP A 70 11.89 11.05 1.28
CA TRP A 70 11.38 9.82 1.89
C TRP A 70 11.10 8.77 0.82
N ALA A 71 11.32 7.51 1.15
CA ALA A 71 11.05 6.38 0.28
C ALA A 71 10.34 5.26 1.03
N ALA A 72 9.51 4.50 0.31
CA ALA A 72 8.86 3.31 0.81
C ALA A 72 8.75 2.20 -0.23
N VAL A 73 8.66 0.98 0.28
CA VAL A 73 8.25 -0.22 -0.43
C VAL A 73 7.21 -0.93 0.42
N ASP A 74 6.04 -1.18 -0.15
CA ASP A 74 4.94 -1.89 0.49
C ASP A 74 4.59 -3.14 -0.32
N TYR A 75 4.21 -4.21 0.35
CA TYR A 75 3.69 -5.41 -0.28
C TYR A 75 2.39 -5.84 0.41
N GLN A 76 1.34 -5.97 -0.38
CA GLN A 76 0.10 -6.62 -0.01
C GLN A 76 0.01 -7.93 -0.81
N GLY A 77 0.07 -9.07 -0.11
CA GLY A 77 0.00 -10.39 -0.72
C GLY A 77 -1.42 -10.78 -1.16
N GLY A 78 -1.50 -11.88 -1.90
CA GLY A 78 -2.74 -12.40 -2.51
C GLY A 78 -2.86 -11.97 -3.98
N ASP A 79 -3.64 -12.73 -4.75
CA ASP A 79 -3.83 -12.52 -6.20
C ASP A 79 -5.17 -11.84 -6.54
N SER A 80 -5.78 -11.19 -5.55
CA SER A 80 -6.97 -10.37 -5.74
C SER A 80 -6.66 -9.00 -6.35
N ALA A 81 -7.69 -8.22 -6.66
CA ALA A 81 -7.58 -6.85 -7.17
C ALA A 81 -6.83 -5.85 -6.25
N LEU A 82 -6.44 -6.26 -5.03
CA LEU A 82 -5.67 -5.44 -4.09
C LEU A 82 -4.22 -5.92 -3.89
N GLY A 83 -3.85 -7.09 -4.42
CA GLY A 83 -2.51 -7.63 -4.27
C GLY A 83 -1.50 -6.87 -5.11
N ALA A 84 -0.48 -6.29 -4.48
CA ALA A 84 0.52 -5.49 -5.18
C ALA A 84 1.85 -5.37 -4.41
N LEU A 85 2.92 -5.17 -5.18
CA LEU A 85 4.17 -4.57 -4.73
C LEU A 85 4.18 -3.09 -5.13
N SER A 86 4.27 -2.20 -4.14
CA SER A 86 4.16 -0.76 -4.30
C SER A 86 5.46 -0.06 -3.93
N PHE A 87 5.78 1.00 -4.66
CA PHE A 87 6.94 1.85 -4.44
C PHE A 87 6.49 3.29 -4.23
N GLY A 88 7.04 3.96 -3.23
CA GLY A 88 6.76 5.34 -2.90
C GLY A 88 8.03 6.19 -2.83
N LEU A 89 7.98 7.40 -3.39
CA LEU A 89 9.01 8.42 -3.21
C LEU A 89 8.33 9.76 -2.94
N SER A 90 8.71 10.41 -1.84
CA SER A 90 8.21 11.73 -1.48
C SER A 90 9.35 12.75 -1.40
N TRP A 91 9.10 13.95 -1.93
CA TRP A 91 10.02 15.08 -1.83
C TRP A 91 9.32 16.31 -1.24
N ALA A 92 9.81 16.76 -0.09
CA ALA A 92 9.33 17.97 0.58
C ALA A 92 10.03 19.22 0.02
N PHE A 93 9.31 20.08 -0.70
CA PHE A 93 9.86 21.35 -1.21
C PHE A 93 9.95 22.41 -0.11
N SER A 94 8.94 22.42 0.77
CA SER A 94 8.80 23.28 1.94
C SER A 94 8.38 22.43 3.16
N PRO A 95 8.38 22.99 4.38
CA PRO A 95 7.89 22.27 5.57
C PRO A 95 6.43 21.79 5.49
N ASN A 96 5.61 22.37 4.62
CA ASN A 96 4.18 22.11 4.52
C ASN A 96 3.73 21.63 3.13
N THR A 97 4.66 21.38 2.21
CA THR A 97 4.32 20.99 0.84
C THR A 97 5.30 19.96 0.32
N SER A 98 4.75 18.83 -0.15
CA SER A 98 5.52 17.76 -0.77
C SER A 98 4.83 17.22 -2.02
N VAL A 99 5.59 16.53 -2.87
CA VAL A 99 5.04 15.68 -3.92
C VAL A 99 5.36 14.24 -3.59
N ILE A 100 4.42 13.34 -3.87
CA ILE A 100 4.59 11.90 -3.76
C ILE A 100 4.43 11.28 -5.14
N PHE A 101 5.36 10.39 -5.48
CA PHE A 101 5.30 9.52 -6.63
C PHE A 101 5.07 8.09 -6.14
N GLY A 102 4.03 7.45 -6.66
CA GLY A 102 3.68 6.06 -6.36
C GLY A 102 3.74 5.22 -7.62
N TYR A 103 4.19 3.98 -7.51
CA TYR A 103 4.12 2.99 -8.57
C TYR A 103 3.73 1.64 -8.01
N ASP A 104 2.65 1.05 -8.53
CA ASP A 104 2.14 -0.24 -8.10
C ASP A 104 2.33 -1.28 -9.20
N VAL A 105 2.92 -2.41 -8.82
CA VAL A 105 3.02 -3.62 -9.63
C VAL A 105 2.04 -4.63 -9.04
N TYR A 106 0.93 -4.87 -9.72
CA TYR A 106 -0.08 -5.79 -9.24
C TYR A 106 0.38 -7.25 -9.35
N ASN A 107 0.03 -8.07 -8.36
CA ASN A 107 0.37 -9.49 -8.35
C ASN A 107 -0.37 -10.24 -9.48
N ASN A 108 -1.59 -9.79 -9.79
CA ASN A 108 -2.45 -10.36 -10.81
C ASN A 108 -3.06 -9.28 -11.72
N ASP A 109 -2.46 -9.10 -12.89
CA ASP A 109 -2.85 -8.10 -13.87
C ASP A 109 -4.19 -8.40 -14.57
N LYS A 110 -4.65 -9.65 -14.54
CA LYS A 110 -5.94 -10.05 -15.13
C LYS A 110 -7.13 -9.52 -14.36
N ILE A 111 -6.99 -9.31 -13.04
CA ILE A 111 -8.06 -8.79 -12.19
C ILE A 111 -7.80 -7.36 -11.71
N ALA A 112 -6.55 -7.03 -11.35
CA ALA A 112 -6.20 -5.70 -10.85
C ALA A 112 -5.95 -4.69 -12.00
N GLY A 113 -5.70 -5.19 -13.21
CA GLY A 113 -5.40 -4.38 -14.38
C GLY A 113 -3.92 -4.05 -14.51
N ALA A 114 -3.62 -3.05 -15.34
CA ALA A 114 -2.25 -2.63 -15.59
C ALA A 114 -1.66 -1.91 -14.37
N ASN A 115 -0.33 -2.02 -14.21
CA ASN A 115 0.43 -1.27 -13.21
C ASN A 115 0.09 0.22 -13.22
N THR A 116 -0.07 0.79 -12.03
CA THR A 116 -0.48 2.19 -11.85
C THR A 116 0.71 3.06 -11.48
N TYR A 117 0.70 4.29 -11.99
CA TYR A 117 1.60 5.35 -11.56
C TYR A 117 0.77 6.52 -11.04
N THR A 118 1.10 6.98 -9.84
CA THR A 118 0.37 8.04 -9.14
C THR A 118 1.30 9.21 -8.85
N VAL A 119 0.78 10.42 -9.04
CA VAL A 119 1.43 11.65 -8.58
C VAL A 119 0.46 12.36 -7.66
N GLN A 120 0.90 12.66 -6.45
CA GLN A 120 0.10 13.36 -5.45
C GLN A 120 0.84 14.62 -5.00
N LEU A 121 0.14 15.76 -5.03
CA LEU A 121 0.59 16.98 -4.36
C LEU A 121 -0.03 17.01 -2.96
N ASP A 122 0.81 17.09 -1.93
CA ASP A 122 0.40 17.16 -0.54
C ASP A 122 0.69 18.55 0.04
N ILE A 123 -0.34 19.20 0.57
CA ILE A 123 -0.29 20.56 1.12
C ILE A 123 -0.98 20.58 2.48
N ASN A 124 -0.20 20.86 3.52
CA ASN A 124 -0.71 21.07 4.88
C ASN A 124 -0.99 22.56 5.10
N LEU A 125 -2.28 22.91 5.23
CA LEU A 125 -2.75 24.30 5.31
C LEU A 125 -2.89 24.85 6.75
N TRP A 126 -2.74 24.00 7.77
CA TRP A 126 -2.77 24.34 9.19
C TRP A 126 -2.09 23.25 10.02
#